data_AF-A0AA43JRX9-F1
#
_entry.id   AF-A0AA43JRX9-F1
#
_cell.length_a   1.000
_cell.length_b   1.000
_cell.length_c   1.000
_cell.angle_alpha   90.00
_cell.angle_beta   90.00
_cell.angle_gamma   90.00
#
_symmetry.space_group_name_H-M   'P 1'
#
loop_
_entity.id
_entity.type
_entity.pdbx_description
1 polymer ?
#
loop_
_entity_poly.entity_id
_entity_poly.type
_entity_poly.pdbx_seq_one_letter_code
_entity_poly.pdbx_strand_id
1 'polypeptide(L)'
;MAGAAFTPEDLEKINNSVLSRYAKVAAGGWKKLFRYPTGREGMDGLGYDSKVTAILDEETASTYCGVTHLFSTSPIRFGDRILDIGCGAGVDTILAAHLAGKDGAADG
;
A
#
# COMPACT_ATOMS: atom_id res chain seq x y z
N MET A 1 -23.16 9.79 23.02
CA MET A 1 -23.55 10.95 22.18
C MET A 1 -23.48 10.50 20.74
N ALA A 2 -24.61 10.45 20.03
CA ALA A 2 -24.57 10.18 18.58
C ALA A 2 -24.02 11.45 17.90
N GLY A 3 -22.89 11.33 17.20
CA GLY A 3 -22.34 12.43 16.42
C GLY A 3 -23.34 12.86 15.34
N ALA A 4 -23.45 14.16 15.07
CA ALA A 4 -24.28 14.66 14.00
C ALA A 4 -23.90 13.98 12.67
N ALA A 5 -24.89 13.53 11.91
CA ALA A 5 -24.67 12.92 10.60
C ALA A 5 -24.13 13.97 9.62
N PHE A 6 -23.21 13.56 8.74
CA PHE A 6 -22.69 14.42 7.69
C PHE A 6 -23.79 14.86 6.73
N THR A 7 -23.75 16.13 6.32
CA THR A 7 -24.63 16.64 5.25
C THR A 7 -24.16 16.12 3.89
N PRO A 8 -25.02 16.14 2.86
CA PRO A 8 -24.58 15.83 1.49
C PRO A 8 -23.39 16.68 1.02
N GLU A 9 -23.36 17.97 1.37
CA GLU A 9 -22.24 18.87 1.04
C GLU A 9 -20.95 18.49 1.79
N ASP A 10 -21.05 18.01 3.03
CA ASP A 10 -19.89 17.50 3.75
C ASP A 10 -19.33 16.23 3.10
N LEU A 11 -20.21 15.31 2.70
CA LEU A 11 -19.83 14.08 2.00
C LEU A 11 -19.14 14.38 0.67
N GLU A 12 -19.66 15.36 -0.09
CA GLU A 12 -19.04 15.79 -1.34
C GLU A 12 -17.63 16.38 -1.10
N LYS A 13 -17.49 17.25 -0.09
CA LYS A 13 -16.18 17.83 0.26
C LYS A 13 -15.18 16.74 0.69
N ILE A 14 -15.62 15.77 1.48
CA ILE A 14 -14.78 14.63 1.91
C ILE A 14 -14.33 13.85 0.68
N ASN A 15 -15.27 13.48 -0.20
CA ASN A 15 -14.95 12.70 -1.41
C ASN A 15 -13.94 13.44 -2.31
N ASN A 16 -14.18 14.72 -2.59
CA ASN A 16 -13.28 15.53 -3.40
C ASN A 16 -11.90 15.69 -2.75
N SER A 17 -11.83 15.82 -1.42
CA SER A 17 -10.57 15.89 -0.69
C SER A 17 -9.77 14.59 -0.79
N VAL A 18 -10.43 13.44 -0.63
CA VAL A 18 -9.82 12.11 -0.78
C VAL A 18 -9.28 11.94 -2.20
N LEU A 19 -10.12 12.14 -3.22
CA LEU A 19 -9.72 12.01 -4.62
C LEU A 19 -8.56 12.94 -4.98
N SER A 20 -8.60 14.20 -4.54
CA SER A 20 -7.52 15.16 -4.76
C SER A 20 -6.20 14.69 -4.13
N ARG A 21 -6.25 14.09 -2.94
CA ARG A 21 -5.05 13.57 -2.27
C ARG A 21 -4.46 12.38 -3.04
N TYR A 22 -5.27 11.41 -3.45
CA TYR A 22 -4.81 10.27 -4.24
C TYR A 22 -4.22 10.71 -5.58
N ALA A 23 -4.85 11.67 -6.27
CA ALA A 23 -4.33 12.20 -7.53
C ALA A 23 -2.92 12.82 -7.37
N LYS A 24 -2.68 13.55 -6.27
CA LYS A 24 -1.36 14.14 -5.99
C LYS A 24 -0.30 13.07 -5.69
N VAL A 25 -0.67 11.99 -4.99
CA VAL A 25 0.21 10.85 -4.73
C VAL A 25 0.59 10.18 -6.06
N ALA A 26 -0.40 9.86 -6.90
CA ALA A 26 -0.22 9.22 -8.20
C ALA A 26 0.64 10.07 -9.17
N ALA A 27 0.52 11.40 -9.11
CA ALA A 27 1.34 12.32 -9.92
C ALA A 27 2.79 12.47 -9.42
N GLY A 28 3.28 11.61 -8.53
CA GLY A 28 4.66 11.63 -8.01
C GLY A 28 4.88 12.54 -6.80
N GLY A 29 3.81 13.08 -6.20
CA GLY A 29 3.89 13.95 -5.02
C GLY A 29 4.15 13.21 -3.69
N TRP A 30 4.16 11.88 -3.69
CA TRP A 30 4.16 11.06 -2.48
C TRP A 30 5.29 11.37 -1.49
N LYS A 31 6.52 11.65 -1.96
CA LYS A 31 7.69 11.95 -1.12
C LYS A 31 7.50 13.10 -0.12
N LYS A 32 6.60 14.06 -0.41
CA LYS A 32 6.36 15.24 0.43
C LYS A 32 5.00 15.24 1.13
N LEU A 33 4.16 14.24 0.85
CA LEU A 33 2.77 14.21 1.33
C LEU A 33 2.59 13.44 2.64
N PHE A 34 3.59 12.67 3.05
CA PHE A 34 3.57 11.84 4.25
C PHE A 34 4.57 12.36 5.29
N ARG A 35 4.21 12.22 6.57
CA ARG A 35 5.05 12.62 7.72
C ARG A 35 5.72 11.43 8.40
N TYR A 36 5.64 10.26 7.78
CA TYR A 36 6.22 9.00 8.23
C TYR A 36 7.18 8.47 7.14
N PRO A 37 8.12 7.58 7.50
CA PRO A 37 9.05 7.00 6.53
C PRO A 37 8.30 6.26 5.41
N THR A 38 8.73 6.49 4.18
CA THR A 38 8.22 5.84 2.96
C THR A 38 9.35 5.08 2.26
N GLY A 39 9.03 4.32 1.24
CA GLY A 39 10.00 3.52 0.51
C GLY A 39 10.57 2.39 1.37
N ARG A 40 11.85 2.04 1.15
CA ARG A 40 12.55 1.01 1.93
C ARG A 40 12.59 1.31 3.41
N GLU A 41 12.87 2.55 3.80
CA GLU A 41 12.88 2.97 5.20
C GLU A 41 11.53 2.69 5.87
N GLY A 42 10.42 2.92 5.15
CA GLY A 42 9.08 2.57 5.60
C GLY A 42 8.88 1.07 5.76
N MET A 43 9.27 0.27 4.78
CA MET A 43 9.17 -1.21 4.85
C MET A 43 10.02 -1.79 5.98
N ASP A 44 11.25 -1.30 6.16
CA ASP A 44 12.16 -1.72 7.23
C ASP A 44 11.57 -1.38 8.60
N GLY A 45 11.04 -0.17 8.77
CA GLY A 45 10.37 0.27 10.00
C GLY A 45 9.10 -0.54 10.32
N LEU A 46 8.44 -1.11 9.31
CA LEU A 46 7.29 -2.00 9.46
C LEU A 46 7.67 -3.48 9.63
N GLY A 47 8.96 -3.81 9.57
CA GLY A 47 9.47 -5.16 9.80
C GLY A 47 9.24 -6.13 8.64
N TYR A 48 9.26 -5.64 7.39
CA TYR A 48 9.35 -6.52 6.23
C TYR A 48 10.68 -7.29 6.24
N ASP A 49 10.66 -8.55 5.78
CA ASP A 49 11.90 -9.31 5.61
C ASP A 49 12.72 -8.71 4.46
N SER A 50 13.94 -8.25 4.75
CA SER A 50 14.83 -7.63 3.76
C SER A 50 15.19 -8.58 2.61
N LYS A 51 15.14 -9.89 2.83
CA LYS A 51 15.33 -10.88 1.75
C LYS A 51 14.16 -10.91 0.78
N VAL A 52 12.95 -10.64 1.27
CA VAL A 52 11.74 -10.57 0.45
C VAL A 52 11.71 -9.24 -0.30
N THR A 53 12.01 -8.12 0.37
CA THR A 53 12.01 -6.78 -0.28
C THR A 53 13.20 -6.56 -1.22
N ALA A 54 14.22 -7.43 -1.19
CA ALA A 54 15.36 -7.39 -2.11
C ALA A 54 14.98 -7.65 -3.58
N ILE A 55 13.80 -8.23 -3.86
CA ILE A 55 13.35 -8.45 -5.24
C ILE A 55 12.90 -7.16 -5.93
N LEU A 56 12.57 -6.12 -5.14
CA LEU A 56 12.11 -4.84 -5.65
C LEU A 56 13.31 -4.04 -6.14
N ASP A 57 13.23 -3.48 -7.33
CA ASP A 57 14.13 -2.41 -7.75
C ASP A 57 13.88 -1.13 -6.93
N GLU A 58 14.81 -0.17 -7.00
CA GLU A 58 14.71 1.05 -6.20
C GLU A 58 13.58 1.98 -6.65
N GLU A 59 13.23 1.99 -7.93
CA GLU A 59 12.13 2.81 -8.44
C GLU A 59 10.81 2.35 -7.81
N THR A 60 10.52 1.05 -7.92
CA THR A 60 9.37 0.38 -7.32
C THR A 60 9.38 0.51 -5.81
N ALA A 61 10.48 0.15 -5.14
CA ALA A 61 10.57 0.22 -3.69
C ALA A 61 10.34 1.63 -3.17
N SER A 62 10.84 2.66 -3.86
CA SER A 62 10.67 4.05 -3.44
C SER A 62 9.19 4.43 -3.34
N THR A 63 8.33 3.95 -4.25
CA THR A 63 6.90 4.32 -4.28
C THR A 63 6.08 3.87 -3.07
N TYR A 64 6.62 2.97 -2.24
CA TYR A 64 5.90 2.43 -1.09
C TYR A 64 5.52 3.54 -0.09
N CYS A 65 4.24 3.67 0.22
CA CYS A 65 3.74 4.61 1.23
C CYS A 65 2.73 3.99 2.19
N GLY A 66 2.73 2.65 2.27
CA GLY A 66 1.92 1.88 3.20
C GLY A 66 2.33 2.09 4.65
N VAL A 67 1.40 1.81 5.56
CA VAL A 67 1.55 2.03 7.01
C VAL A 67 1.45 0.73 7.82
N THR A 68 1.36 -0.42 7.16
CA THR A 68 1.15 -1.72 7.81
C THR A 68 1.80 -2.82 7.01
N HIS A 69 2.40 -3.80 7.69
CA HIS A 69 2.94 -5.02 7.08
C HIS A 69 1.91 -6.16 7.17
N LEU A 70 1.10 -6.32 6.12
CA LEU A 70 -0.03 -7.28 6.12
C LEU A 70 0.41 -8.74 6.30
N PHE A 71 1.57 -9.13 5.74
CA PHE A 71 2.04 -10.52 5.76
C PHE A 71 2.43 -11.01 7.17
N SER A 72 2.72 -10.10 8.10
CA SER A 72 2.96 -10.47 9.50
C SER A 72 1.72 -11.02 10.20
N THR A 73 0.53 -10.54 9.80
CA THR A 73 -0.75 -10.93 10.40
C THR A 73 -1.46 -12.04 9.64
N SER A 74 -1.25 -12.12 8.33
CA SER A 74 -1.77 -13.18 7.47
C SER A 74 -0.68 -13.63 6.50
N PRO A 75 0.13 -14.63 6.88
CA PRO A 75 1.23 -15.10 6.03
C PRO A 75 0.73 -15.68 4.72
N ILE A 76 1.35 -15.27 3.62
CA ILE A 76 1.09 -15.82 2.29
C ILE A 76 1.79 -17.18 2.15
N ARG A 77 1.08 -18.16 1.61
CA ARG A 77 1.58 -19.51 1.36
C ARG A 77 1.78 -19.72 -0.12
N PHE A 78 2.69 -20.65 -0.44
CA PHE A 78 2.91 -21.08 -1.81
C PHE A 78 1.61 -21.65 -2.42
N GLY A 79 1.24 -21.19 -3.61
CA GLY A 79 -0.01 -21.53 -4.28
C GLY A 79 -1.21 -20.62 -3.98
N ASP A 80 -1.07 -19.66 -3.07
CA ASP A 80 -2.17 -18.75 -2.72
C ASP A 80 -2.58 -17.85 -3.90
N ARG A 81 -3.85 -17.44 -3.89
CA ARG A 81 -4.42 -16.45 -4.81
C ARG A 81 -4.83 -15.22 -3.99
N ILE A 82 -4.18 -14.09 -4.26
CA ILE A 82 -4.27 -12.88 -3.45
C ILE A 82 -4.93 -11.76 -4.27
N LEU A 83 -5.82 -11.00 -3.63
CA LEU A 83 -6.33 -9.73 -4.14
C LEU A 83 -5.83 -8.60 -3.22
N ASP A 84 -5.09 -7.67 -3.77
CA ASP A 84 -4.50 -6.53 -3.06
C ASP A 84 -5.37 -5.27 -3.24
N ILE A 85 -6.29 -5.04 -2.29
CA ILE A 85 -7.19 -3.89 -2.33
C ILE A 85 -6.46 -2.64 -1.85
N GLY A 86 -6.19 -1.72 -2.79
CA GLY A 86 -5.41 -0.53 -2.51
C GLY A 86 -3.91 -0.71 -2.79
N CYS A 87 -3.58 -1.55 -3.77
CA CYS A 87 -2.22 -1.89 -4.21
C CYS A 87 -1.30 -0.69 -4.48
N GLY A 88 -1.86 0.48 -4.81
CA GLY A 88 -1.12 1.68 -5.11
C GLY A 88 -0.23 1.47 -6.35
N ALA A 89 1.09 1.55 -6.17
CA ALA A 89 2.06 1.26 -7.22
C ALA A 89 2.42 -0.24 -7.34
N GLY A 90 1.79 -1.11 -6.54
CA GLY A 90 1.91 -2.57 -6.65
C GLY A 90 3.00 -3.20 -5.79
N VAL A 91 3.58 -2.48 -4.83
CA VAL A 91 4.68 -3.01 -3.99
C VAL A 91 4.25 -4.27 -3.24
N ASP A 92 3.17 -4.22 -2.48
CA ASP A 92 2.68 -5.38 -1.74
C ASP A 92 2.17 -6.47 -2.69
N THR A 93 1.55 -6.12 -3.82
CA THR A 93 1.14 -7.08 -4.86
C THR A 93 2.33 -7.88 -5.40
N ILE A 94 3.44 -7.21 -5.71
CA ILE A 94 4.67 -7.86 -6.22
C ILE A 94 5.26 -8.80 -5.16
N LEU A 95 5.36 -8.34 -3.92
CA LEU A 95 5.85 -9.17 -2.81
C LEU A 95 4.93 -10.36 -2.56
N ALA A 96 3.61 -10.16 -2.64
CA ALA A 96 2.61 -11.21 -2.47
C ALA A 96 2.73 -12.27 -3.57
N ALA A 97 2.84 -11.87 -4.84
CA ALA A 97 3.06 -12.79 -5.95
C ALA A 97 4.36 -13.60 -5.78
N HIS A 98 5.43 -12.95 -5.31
CA HIS A 98 6.70 -13.61 -5.02
C HIS A 98 6.56 -14.68 -3.93
N LEU A 99 5.88 -14.36 -2.82
CA LEU A 99 5.66 -15.29 -1.71
C LEU A 99 4.71 -16.44 -2.09
N ALA A 100 3.70 -16.17 -2.91
CA ALA A 100 2.79 -17.18 -3.43
C ALA A 100 3.47 -18.14 -4.43
N GLY A 101 4.56 -17.69 -5.05
CA GLY A 101 5.36 -18.50 -5.97
C GLY A 101 4.63 -18.88 -7.25
N LYS A 102 5.27 -19.74 -8.05
CA LYS A 102 4.84 -20.06 -9.43
C LYS A 102 3.44 -20.68 -9.58
N ASP A 103 2.92 -21.31 -8.53
CA ASP A 103 1.60 -21.95 -8.56
C ASP A 103 0.51 -21.05 -7.93
N GLY A 104 0.91 -19.87 -7.44
CA GLY A 104 0.02 -18.83 -6.94
C GLY A 104 -0.04 -17.62 -7.86
N ALA A 105 -0.79 -16.61 -7.43
CA ALA A 105 -0.87 -15.32 -8.12
C ALA A 105 -1.35 -14.21 -7.18
N ALA A 106 -0.99 -12.96 -7.48
CA ALA A 106 -1.55 -11.79 -6.84
C ALA A 106 -2.06 -10.81 -7.89
N ASP A 107 -3.28 -10.32 -7.69
CA ASP A 107 -3.93 -9.29 -8.49
C ASP A 107 -4.09 -8.02 -7.63
N GLY A 108 -3.75 -6.86 -8.17
CA GLY A 108 -3.81 -5.55 -7.49
C GLY A 108 -4.71 -4.56 -8.21
#